data_AF-A0A3M0SPQ9-F1
#
_entry.id   AF-A0A3M0SPQ9-F1
#
_cell.length_a   1.000
_cell.length_b   1.000
_cell.length_c   1.000
_cell.angle_alpha   90.00
_cell.angle_beta   90.00
_cell.angle_gamma   90.00
#
_symmetry.space_group_name_H-M   'P 1'
#
loop_
_entity.id
_entity.type
_entity.pdbx_description
1 polymer ?
#
loop_
_entity_poly.entity_id
_entity_poly.type
_entity_poly.pdbx_seq_one_letter_code
_entity_poly.pdbx_strand_id
1 'polypeptide(L)' 'MTAIVIILAILIVMLEGIFLIKKNMWKEFLCTVFLLMMSLFFQIGKNLGIPGPINLIENLFKPIGKTFLNRL' A
#
# COMPACT_ATOMS: atom_id res chain seq x y z
N MET A 1 -1.11 -13.56 -7.97
CA MET A 1 -1.53 -12.80 -6.76
C MET A 1 -1.87 -11.34 -7.08
N THR A 2 -1.05 -10.62 -7.85
CA THR A 2 -1.29 -9.21 -8.23
C THR A 2 -2.61 -8.99 -8.98
N ALA A 3 -2.97 -9.83 -9.95
CA ALA A 3 -4.23 -9.71 -10.70
C ALA A 3 -5.48 -9.77 -9.80
N ILE A 4 -5.48 -10.63 -8.78
CA ILE A 4 -6.59 -10.78 -7.83
C ILE A 4 -6.76 -9.50 -7.00
N VAL A 5 -5.66 -8.89 -6.57
CA VAL A 5 -5.68 -7.64 -5.80
C VAL A 5 -6.20 -6.47 -6.64
N ILE A 6 -5.84 -6.41 -7.92
CA ILE A 6 -6.36 -5.38 -8.84
C ILE A 6 -7.88 -5.53 -9.01
N ILE A 7 -8.37 -6.75 -9.23
CA ILE A 7 -9.80 -7.02 -9.37
C ILE A 7 -10.57 -6.65 -8.11
N LEU A 8 -10.07 -7.03 -6.92
CA LEU A 8 -10.65 -6.65 -5.63
C LEU A 8 -10.66 -5.14 -5.41
N ALA A 9 -9.57 -4.45 -5.75
CA ALA A 9 -9.46 -3.00 -5.64
C ALA A 9 -10.52 -2.28 -6.50
N ILE A 10 -10.72 -2.73 -7.74
CA ILE A 10 -11.77 -2.18 -8.63
C ILE A 10 -13.16 -2.43 -8.04
N LEU A 11 -13.42 -3.63 -7.50
CA LEU A 11 -14.70 -3.98 -6.92
C LEU A 11 -15.04 -3.11 -5.69
N ILE A 12 -14.04 -2.84 -4.84
CA ILE A 12 -14.18 -1.95 -3.68
C ILE A 12 -14.51 -0.52 -4.12
N VAL A 13 -13.79 0.02 -5.12
CA VAL A 13 -14.07 1.37 -5.64
C VAL A 13 -15.46 1.45 -6.28
N MET A 14 -15.92 0.40 -6.97
CA MET A 14 -17.28 0.39 -7.51
C MET A 14 -18.32 0.40 -6.39
N LEU A 15 -18.20 -0.47 -5.39
CA LEU A 15 -19.17 -0.56 -4.30
C LEU A 15 -19.17 0.67 -3.39
N GLU A 16 -18.01 1.07 -2.89
CA GLU A 16 -17.88 2.23 -1.99
C GLU A 16 -17.97 3.55 -2.75
N GLY A 17 -17.37 3.65 -3.93
CA GLY A 17 -17.35 4.89 -4.71
C GLY A 17 -18.74 5.32 -5.15
N ILE A 18 -19.59 4.39 -5.60
CA ILE A 18 -20.99 4.71 -5.95
C ILE A 18 -21.76 5.20 -4.73
N PHE A 19 -21.58 4.56 -3.58
CA PHE A 19 -22.27 4.95 -2.35
C PHE A 19 -21.79 6.33 -1.83
N LEU A 20 -20.49 6.60 -1.89
CA LEU A 20 -19.88 7.86 -1.47
C LEU A 20 -20.30 9.03 -2.36
N ILE A 21 -20.32 8.83 -3.70
CA ILE A 21 -20.83 9.82 -4.64
C ILE A 21 -22.32 10.09 -4.37
N LYS A 22 -23.12 9.04 -4.15
CA LYS A 22 -24.56 9.19 -3.85
C LYS A 22 -24.81 9.96 -2.55
N LYS A 23 -23.93 9.82 -1.55
CA LYS A 23 -23.98 10.60 -0.30
C LYS A 23 -23.32 11.97 -0.37
N ASN A 24 -22.83 12.39 -1.54
CA ASN A 24 -22.12 13.66 -1.75
C ASN A 24 -20.86 13.79 -0.86
N MET A 25 -20.27 12.65 -0.49
CA MET A 25 -19.13 12.49 0.42
C MET A 25 -17.82 12.52 -0.38
N TRP A 26 -17.56 13.68 -1.01
CA TRP A 26 -16.44 13.87 -1.95
C TRP A 26 -15.07 13.76 -1.31
N LYS A 27 -14.95 14.14 -0.03
CA LYS A 27 -13.68 14.08 0.71
C LYS A 27 -13.28 12.63 0.98
N GLU A 28 -14.23 11.80 1.42
CA GLU A 28 -14.00 10.38 1.61
C GLU A 28 -13.70 9.70 0.27
N PHE A 29 -14.43 10.03 -0.79
CA PHE A 29 -14.16 9.49 -2.12
C PHE A 29 -12.72 9.79 -2.59
N LEU A 30 -12.25 11.03 -2.42
CA LEU A 30 -10.88 11.42 -2.71
C LEU A 30 -9.86 10.62 -1.88
N CYS A 31 -10.15 10.41 -0.60
CA CYS A 31 -9.30 9.62 0.29
C CYS A 31 -9.21 8.16 -0.15
N THR A 32 -10.34 7.53 -0.49
CA THR A 32 -10.38 6.14 -0.96
C THR A 32 -9.61 5.98 -2.27
N VAL A 33 -9.80 6.88 -3.23
CA VAL A 33 -9.07 6.87 -4.50
C VAL A 33 -7.56 7.06 -4.27
N PHE A 34 -7.17 7.97 -3.37
CA PHE A 34 -5.77 8.21 -3.05
C PHE A 34 -5.10 6.98 -2.42
N LEU A 35 -5.75 6.34 -1.44
CA LEU A 35 -5.27 5.11 -0.82
C LEU A 35 -5.13 3.98 -1.84
N LEU A 36 -6.07 3.88 -2.78
CA LEU A 36 -6.03 2.89 -3.85
C LEU A 36 -4.82 3.09 -4.77
N MET A 37 -4.58 4.34 -5.20
CA MET A 37 -3.44 4.68 -6.04
C MET A 37 -2.10 4.38 -5.34
N MET A 38 -2.00 4.68 -4.03
CA MET A 38 -0.83 4.33 -3.24
C MET A 38 -0.61 2.81 -3.15
N SER A 39 -1.69 2.05 -2.93
CA SER A 39 -1.63 0.58 -2.90
C SER A 39 -1.14 -0.01 -4.24
N LEU A 40 -1.69 0.49 -5.36
CA LEU A 40 -1.24 0.08 -6.70
C LEU A 40 0.22 0.44 -6.94
N PHE A 41 0.65 1.65 -6.54
CA PHE A 41 2.03 2.08 -6.66
C PHE A 41 2.99 1.17 -5.88
N PHE A 42 2.66 0.81 -4.64
CA PHE A 42 3.46 -0.15 -3.86
C PHE A 42 3.52 -1.53 -4.49
N GLN A 43 2.40 -1.99 -5.05
CA GLN A 43 2.33 -3.30 -5.68
C GLN A 43 3.15 -3.36 -6.98
N ILE A 44 3.12 -2.30 -7.79
CA ILE A 44 3.96 -2.13 -8.97
C ILE A 44 5.44 -2.06 -8.56
N GLY A 45 5.78 -1.27 -7.55
CA GLY A 45 7.14 -1.18 -7.02
C GLY A 45 7.68 -2.53 -6.57
N LYS A 46 6.86 -3.31 -5.85
CA LYS A 46 7.22 -4.69 -5.47
C LYS A 46 7.47 -5.59 -6.68
N ASN A 47 6.69 -5.43 -7.75
CA ASN A 47 6.85 -6.22 -8.98
C ASN A 47 8.08 -5.81 -9.81
N LEU A 48 8.51 -4.54 -9.71
CA LEU A 48 9.74 -4.01 -10.30
C LEU A 48 11.01 -4.36 -9.50
N GLY A 49 10.88 -5.16 -8.43
CA GLY A 49 12.01 -5.50 -7.55
C GLY A 49 12.45 -4.36 -6.63
N ILE A 50 11.68 -3.26 -6.56
CA ILE A 50 11.94 -2.18 -5.61
C ILE A 50 11.63 -2.73 -4.22
N PRO A 51 12.59 -2.71 -3.27
CA PRO A 51 12.36 -3.17 -1.91
C PRO A 51 11.22 -2.35 -1.30
N GLY A 52 10.18 -3.06 -0.86
CA GLY A 52 9.03 -2.42 -0.20
C GLY A 52 9.46 -1.66 1.06
N PRO A 53 8.59 -0.80 1.60
CA PRO A 53 8.91 0.03 2.76
C PRO A 53 9.32 -0.81 3.98
N ILE A 54 8.73 -1.99 4.15
CA ILE A 54 9.10 -2.95 5.19
C ILE A 54 10.53 -3.47 5.00
N ASN A 55 10.92 -3.76 3.75
CA ASN A 55 12.25 -4.24 3.41
C ASN A 55 13.32 -3.13 3.59
N LEU A 56 12.95 -1.88 3.31
CA LEU A 56 13.79 -0.71 3.58
C LEU A 56 14.01 -0.53 5.09
N ILE A 57 12.94 -0.64 5.88
CA ILE A 57 13.01 -0.62 7.35
C ILE A 57 13.90 -1.76 7.83
N GLU A 58 13.67 -3.00 7.37
CA GLU A 58 14.48 -4.14 7.79
C GLU A 58 15.97 -3.96 7.44
N ASN A 59 16.29 -3.43 6.26
CA ASN A 59 17.67 -3.14 5.87
C ASN A 59 18.30 -1.98 6.65
N LEU A 60 17.51 -0.99 7.09
CA LEU A 60 17.96 0.12 7.96
C LEU A 60 18.17 -0.34 9.40
N PHE A 61 17.35 -1.27 9.90
CA PHE A 61 17.44 -1.77 11.27
C PHE A 61 18.38 -2.98 11.42
N LYS A 62 18.69 -3.72 10.34
CA LYS A 62 19.73 -4.76 10.31
C LYS A 62 21.09 -4.32 10.87
N PRO A 63 21.67 -3.17 10.47
CA PRO A 63 22.95 -2.71 11.02
C PRO A 63 22.84 -2.35 12.50
N ILE A 64 21.70 -1.83 12.95
CA ILE A 64 21.46 -1.53 14.38
C ILE A 64 21.42 -2.84 15.18
N GLY A 65 20.69 -3.85 14.70
CA GLY A 65 20.63 -5.17 15.33
C GLY A 65 21.99 -5.86 15.42
N LYS A 66 22.81 -5.82 14.36
CA LYS A 66 24.19 -6.34 14.42
C LYS A 66 25.06 -5.58 15.43
N THR A 67 24.91 -4.26 15.51
CA THR A 67 25.74 -3.44 16.41
C THR A 67 25.39 -3.68 17.88
N PHE A 68 24.11 -3.92 18.20
CA PHE A 68 23.68 -4.24 19.56
C PHE A 68 23.96 -5.69 19.96
N LEU A 69 23.76 -6.65 19.06
CA LEU A 69 23.92 -8.08 19.37
C LEU A 69 25.40 -8.52 19.34
N ASN A 70 26.26 -7.82 18.61
CA ASN A 70 27.72 -8.06 18.60
C ASN A 70 28.45 -7.34 19.76
N ARG A 71 27.73 -6.58 20.59
CA ARG A 71 28.28 -5.88 21.77
C ARG A 71 27.97 -6.58 23.09
N LEU A 72 27.24 -7.71 23.04
CA LEU A 72 26.86 -8.56 24.17
C LEU A 72 27.67 -9.86 24.09
#